data_AF-A0A1R1AUA2-F1
#
_entry.id   AF-A0A1R1AUA2-F1
#
_cell.length_a   1.000
_cell.length_b   1.000
_cell.length_c   1.000
_cell.angle_alpha   90.00
_cell.angle_beta   90.00
_cell.angle_gamma   90.00
#
_symmetry.space_group_name_H-M   'P 1'
#
loop_
_entity.id
_entity.type
_entity.pdbx_description
1 polymer ?
#
loop_
_entity_poly.entity_id
_entity_poly.type
_entity_poly.pdbx_seq_one_letter_code
_entity_poly.pdbx_strand_id
1 'polypeptide(L)'
;MKKTIVLLLSIIIISNGIWSYMYFNSVVKSSNIEVQVYTLNGTGEKWNITDYKIIISPNKILRGHGNLAYKGDPTDIENSTYYKLEFKETNPYGEYETVYANVGSSKGGPVSILADLNDTGSIKSEYSYDELQKDRQNYESTTLTITWNDNEGELHSEIINLSIDNDMHI
;
A
#
# COMPACT_ATOMS: atom_id res chain seq x y z
N MET A 1 25.82 56.66 14.51
CA MET A 1 25.74 56.48 13.04
C MET A 1 26.36 55.17 12.57
N LYS A 2 27.66 54.90 12.78
CA LYS A 2 28.26 53.61 12.33
C LYS A 2 27.63 52.38 12.99
N LYS A 3 27.40 52.41 14.31
CA LYS A 3 26.80 51.29 15.06
C LYS A 3 25.34 50.99 14.66
N THR A 4 24.57 52.04 14.36
CA THR A 4 23.16 51.91 13.91
C THR A 4 23.07 51.38 12.48
N ILE A 5 24.00 51.78 11.59
CA ILE A 5 24.09 51.25 10.22
C ILE A 5 24.48 49.76 10.23
N VAL A 6 25.44 49.36 11.07
CA VAL A 6 25.84 47.96 11.21
C VAL A 6 24.68 47.09 11.73
N LEU A 7 23.94 47.57 12.73
CA LEU A 7 22.78 46.86 13.26
C LEU A 7 21.71 46.61 12.18
N LEU A 8 21.40 47.63 11.38
CA LEU A 8 20.40 47.53 10.30
C LEU A 8 20.84 46.55 9.21
N LEU A 9 22.11 46.57 8.80
CA LEU A 9 22.66 45.62 7.84
C LEU A 9 22.59 44.18 8.35
N SER A 10 22.89 43.94 9.63
CA SER A 10 22.78 42.62 10.24
C SER A 10 21.34 42.09 10.22
N ILE A 11 20.35 42.94 10.53
CA ILE A 11 18.93 42.56 10.51
C ILE A 11 18.49 42.19 9.09
N ILE A 12 18.90 42.95 8.07
CA ILE A 12 18.57 42.66 6.66
C ILE A 12 19.17 41.32 6.21
N ILE A 13 20.43 41.05 6.58
CA ILE A 13 21.09 39.79 6.19
C ILE A 13 20.41 38.59 6.87
N ILE A 14 20.12 38.70 8.17
CA ILE A 14 19.45 37.62 8.93
C ILE A 14 18.03 37.39 8.38
N SER A 15 17.28 38.46 8.11
CA SER A 15 15.94 38.38 7.53
C SER A 15 15.95 37.68 6.17
N ASN A 16 16.89 38.04 5.28
CA ASN A 16 17.02 37.38 3.98
C ASN A 16 17.51 35.94 4.11
N GLY A 17 18.37 35.63 5.08
CA GLY A 17 18.81 34.27 5.37
C GLY A 17 17.65 33.37 5.83
N ILE A 18 16.79 33.87 6.72
CA ILE A 18 15.58 33.16 7.17
C ILE A 18 14.61 32.95 6.01
N TRP A 19 14.36 33.99 5.20
CA TRP A 19 13.50 33.88 4.02
C TRP A 19 14.06 32.90 2.97
N SER A 20 15.36 32.93 2.72
CA SER A 20 16.04 31.99 1.82
C SER A 20 15.92 30.55 2.34
N TYR A 21 16.18 30.33 3.63
CA TYR A 21 16.01 29.01 4.26
C TYR A 21 14.57 28.52 4.15
N MET A 22 13.59 29.37 4.48
CA MET A 22 12.16 29.03 4.34
C MET A 22 11.80 28.75 2.88
N TYR A 23 12.29 29.54 1.92
CA TYR A 23 12.05 29.34 0.50
C TYR A 23 12.60 27.99 0.04
N PHE A 24 13.88 27.67 0.31
CA PHE A 24 14.47 26.40 -0.08
C PHE A 24 13.83 25.19 0.63
N ASN A 25 13.45 25.30 1.90
CA ASN A 25 12.73 24.21 2.58
C ASN A 25 11.28 24.05 2.09
N SER A 26 10.64 25.13 1.65
CA SER A 26 9.28 25.08 1.09
C SER A 26 9.25 24.51 -0.33
N VAL A 27 10.30 24.75 -1.13
CA VAL A 27 10.44 24.23 -2.50
C VAL A 27 10.67 22.70 -2.52
N VAL A 28 11.10 22.09 -1.41
CA VAL A 28 11.21 20.63 -1.29
C VAL A 28 9.86 19.93 -1.05
N LYS A 29 8.76 20.67 -0.86
CA LYS A 29 7.41 20.09 -0.71
C LYS A 29 6.42 20.63 -1.72
N SER A 30 6.70 20.35 -2.99
CA SER A 30 5.72 20.35 -4.05
C SER A 30 6.20 19.43 -5.16
N SER A 31 6.31 18.13 -4.87
CA SER A 31 6.28 17.18 -5.98
C SER A 31 4.87 17.25 -6.56
N ASN A 32 4.78 17.60 -7.84
CA ASN A 32 3.60 17.40 -8.67
C ASN A 32 3.33 15.89 -8.77
N ILE A 33 2.99 15.23 -7.66
CA ILE A 33 2.52 13.84 -7.70
C ILE A 33 1.07 13.94 -8.12
N GLU A 34 0.88 13.95 -9.44
CA GLU A 34 -0.35 13.50 -10.08
C GLU A 34 -0.81 12.21 -9.40
N VAL A 35 -2.09 12.10 -9.07
CA VAL A 35 -2.62 10.94 -8.36
C VAL A 35 -2.50 9.75 -9.30
N GLN A 36 -1.74 8.74 -8.89
CA GLN A 36 -1.56 7.53 -9.68
C GLN A 36 -2.42 6.42 -9.10
N VAL A 37 -3.15 5.73 -9.96
CA VAL A 37 -3.99 4.59 -9.58
C VAL A 37 -3.56 3.39 -10.39
N TYR A 38 -3.06 2.36 -9.71
CA TYR A 38 -2.83 1.05 -10.29
C TYR A 38 -3.97 0.11 -9.89
N THR A 39 -4.52 -0.58 -10.88
CA THR A 39 -5.45 -1.69 -10.65
C THR A 39 -4.75 -2.98 -11.01
N LEU A 40 -4.71 -3.92 -10.06
CA LEU A 40 -3.97 -5.16 -10.18
C LEU A 40 -4.90 -6.36 -10.06
N ASN A 41 -4.62 -7.37 -10.88
CA ASN A 41 -5.34 -8.63 -10.93
C ASN A 41 -4.35 -9.79 -10.84
N GLY A 42 -4.79 -10.93 -10.32
CA GLY A 42 -3.96 -12.13 -10.18
C GLY A 42 -4.81 -13.39 -10.21
N THR A 43 -4.24 -14.47 -10.72
CA THR A 43 -4.91 -15.78 -10.80
C THR A 43 -4.00 -16.82 -10.20
N GLY A 44 -4.54 -17.51 -9.21
CA GLY A 44 -3.92 -18.62 -8.52
C GLY A 44 -4.49 -19.97 -8.94
N GLU A 45 -4.04 -21.02 -8.26
CA GLU A 45 -4.60 -22.36 -8.30
C GLU A 45 -6.02 -22.38 -7.72
N LYS A 46 -6.19 -21.92 -6.48
CA LYS A 46 -7.47 -21.98 -5.75
C LYS A 46 -8.15 -20.62 -5.62
N TRP A 47 -7.44 -19.54 -5.85
CA TRP A 47 -7.96 -18.18 -5.62
C TRP A 47 -7.71 -17.27 -6.81
N ASN A 48 -8.65 -16.38 -7.09
CA ASN A 48 -8.49 -15.25 -8.00
C ASN A 48 -8.59 -13.96 -7.21
N ILE A 49 -7.76 -12.98 -7.52
CA ILE A 49 -7.89 -11.61 -7.02
C ILE A 49 -8.14 -10.66 -8.18
N THR A 50 -9.14 -9.80 -8.03
CA THR A 50 -9.44 -8.73 -9.00
C THR A 50 -9.52 -7.38 -8.32
N ASP A 51 -9.32 -6.32 -9.09
CA ASP A 51 -9.57 -4.93 -8.66
C ASP A 51 -8.77 -4.47 -7.44
N TYR A 52 -7.63 -5.09 -7.13
CA TYR A 52 -6.76 -4.62 -6.05
C TYR A 52 -6.15 -3.27 -6.46
N LYS A 53 -6.30 -2.26 -5.61
CA LYS A 53 -5.91 -0.88 -5.93
C LYS A 53 -4.72 -0.43 -5.11
N ILE A 54 -3.80 0.23 -5.80
CA ILE A 54 -2.73 1.03 -5.20
C ILE A 54 -2.96 2.47 -5.68
N ILE A 55 -3.32 3.36 -4.75
CA ILE A 55 -3.59 4.78 -5.03
C ILE A 55 -2.50 5.61 -4.36
N ILE A 56 -1.75 6.33 -5.17
CA ILE A 56 -0.59 7.12 -4.78
C ILE A 56 -0.97 8.59 -4.93
N SER A 57 -0.86 9.36 -3.85
CA SER A 57 -1.18 10.80 -3.80
C SER A 57 -0.03 11.57 -3.15
N PRO A 58 0.12 12.90 -3.28
CA PRO A 58 1.33 13.61 -2.86
C PRO A 58 1.87 13.34 -1.45
N ASN A 59 1.04 12.89 -0.51
CA ASN A 59 1.43 12.62 0.86
C ASN A 59 0.95 11.27 1.42
N LYS A 60 0.23 10.46 0.63
CA LYS A 60 -0.42 9.25 1.13
C LYS A 60 -0.46 8.19 0.05
N ILE A 61 -0.45 6.95 0.52
CA ILE A 61 -0.75 5.78 -0.28
C ILE A 61 -1.94 5.03 0.33
N LEU A 62 -2.80 4.51 -0.54
CA LEU A 62 -3.89 3.63 -0.18
C LEU A 62 -3.72 2.33 -0.93
N ARG A 63 -3.82 1.22 -0.20
CA ARG A 63 -3.78 -0.15 -0.72
C ARG A 63 -5.03 -0.90 -0.31
N GLY A 64 -5.61 -1.68 -1.22
CA GLY A 64 -6.74 -2.55 -0.90
C GLY A 64 -7.88 -2.51 -1.93
N HIS A 65 -9.10 -2.77 -1.47
CA HIS A 65 -10.30 -2.88 -2.31
C HIS A 65 -10.24 -3.96 -3.40
N GLY A 66 -9.39 -4.97 -3.22
CA GLY A 66 -9.41 -6.15 -4.07
C GLY A 66 -10.60 -7.05 -3.73
N ASN A 67 -11.10 -7.78 -4.73
CA ASN A 67 -12.09 -8.83 -4.58
C ASN A 67 -11.38 -10.17 -4.68
N LEU A 68 -11.66 -11.09 -3.76
CA LEU A 68 -11.08 -12.43 -3.81
C LEU A 68 -12.16 -13.48 -4.07
N ALA A 69 -11.92 -14.35 -5.05
CA ALA A 69 -12.86 -15.40 -5.46
C ALA A 69 -12.21 -16.78 -5.36
N TYR A 70 -12.85 -17.69 -4.65
CA TYR A 70 -12.42 -19.10 -4.57
C TYR A 70 -12.83 -19.85 -5.84
N LYS A 71 -11.93 -20.69 -6.37
CA LYS A 71 -12.13 -21.50 -7.58
C LYS A 71 -12.58 -22.94 -7.29
N GLY A 72 -12.42 -23.40 -6.05
CA GLY A 72 -12.86 -24.73 -5.61
C GLY A 72 -14.34 -24.76 -5.23
N ASP A 73 -14.76 -25.83 -4.56
CA ASP A 73 -16.11 -25.91 -4.01
C ASP A 73 -16.21 -24.97 -2.79
N PRO A 74 -17.14 -24.00 -2.76
CA PRO A 74 -17.31 -23.11 -1.61
C PRO A 74 -17.50 -23.86 -0.28
N THR A 75 -18.06 -25.06 -0.33
CA THR A 75 -18.25 -25.90 0.85
C THR A 75 -16.92 -26.33 1.48
N ASP A 76 -15.81 -26.34 0.76
CA ASP A 76 -14.48 -26.76 1.27
C ASP A 76 -13.92 -25.80 2.34
N ILE A 77 -14.40 -24.54 2.33
CA ILE A 77 -13.88 -23.44 3.17
C ILE A 77 -14.98 -22.72 3.97
N GLU A 78 -16.24 -23.17 3.86
CA GLU A 78 -17.39 -22.53 4.51
C GLU A 78 -17.26 -22.51 6.04
N ASN A 79 -16.58 -23.53 6.61
CA ASN A 79 -16.37 -23.69 8.04
C ASN A 79 -14.98 -23.24 8.50
N SER A 80 -14.23 -22.57 7.64
CA SER A 80 -12.90 -22.09 7.98
C SER A 80 -12.94 -21.17 9.19
N THR A 81 -11.98 -21.33 10.10
CA THR A 81 -11.89 -20.52 11.32
C THR A 81 -10.80 -19.45 11.23
N TYR A 82 -10.06 -19.43 10.12
CA TYR A 82 -8.88 -18.59 9.96
C TYR A 82 -8.58 -18.30 8.49
N TYR A 83 -8.30 -17.03 8.21
CA TYR A 83 -7.60 -16.64 7.00
C TYR A 83 -6.63 -15.49 7.28
N LYS A 84 -5.59 -15.42 6.45
CA LYS A 84 -4.62 -14.33 6.44
C LYS A 84 -4.28 -13.98 5.00
N LEU A 85 -4.31 -12.69 4.70
CA LEU A 85 -3.88 -12.09 3.45
C LEU A 85 -2.64 -11.27 3.72
N GLU A 86 -1.58 -11.48 2.95
CA GLU A 86 -0.35 -10.68 3.01
C GLU A 86 0.05 -10.23 1.62
N PHE A 87 0.03 -8.92 1.39
CA PHE A 87 0.54 -8.33 0.17
C PHE A 87 1.99 -7.93 0.37
N LYS A 88 2.84 -8.32 -0.58
CA LYS A 88 4.25 -7.97 -0.61
C LYS A 88 4.61 -7.28 -1.91
N GLU A 89 5.46 -6.26 -1.80
CA GLU A 89 6.02 -5.51 -2.91
C GLU A 89 7.55 -5.46 -2.77
N THR A 90 8.28 -5.23 -3.84
CA THR A 90 9.71 -4.95 -3.74
C THR A 90 9.92 -3.49 -3.35
N ASN A 91 10.81 -3.26 -2.40
CA ASN A 91 11.27 -1.92 -2.07
C ASN A 91 12.22 -1.39 -3.16
N PRO A 92 12.64 -0.11 -3.12
CA PRO A 92 13.58 0.47 -4.08
C PRO A 92 14.95 -0.24 -4.15
N TYR A 93 15.27 -1.07 -3.16
CA TYR A 93 16.51 -1.86 -3.08
C TYR A 93 16.34 -3.30 -3.62
N GLY A 94 15.14 -3.67 -4.07
CA GLY A 94 14.82 -4.98 -4.62
C GLY A 94 14.48 -6.06 -3.59
N GLU A 95 14.30 -5.69 -2.31
CA GLU A 95 13.90 -6.63 -1.26
C GLU A 95 12.38 -6.65 -1.09
N TYR A 96 11.78 -7.82 -0.86
CA TYR A 96 10.34 -7.94 -0.63
C TYR A 96 9.96 -7.52 0.79
N GLU A 97 8.97 -6.64 0.90
CA GLU A 97 8.40 -6.18 2.17
C GLU A 97 6.89 -6.36 2.19
N THR A 98 6.33 -6.64 3.37
CA THR A 98 4.88 -6.72 3.56
C THR A 98 4.31 -5.31 3.65
N VAL A 99 3.47 -4.94 2.68
CA VAL A 99 2.88 -3.60 2.57
C VAL A 99 1.44 -3.52 3.07
N TYR A 100 0.75 -4.67 3.10
CA TYR A 100 -0.59 -4.79 3.66
C TYR A 100 -0.80 -6.21 4.17
N ALA A 101 -1.39 -6.33 5.35
CA ALA A 101 -1.80 -7.62 5.88
C ALA A 101 -3.17 -7.51 6.54
N ASN A 102 -4.04 -8.47 6.26
CA ASN A 102 -5.34 -8.61 6.90
C ASN A 102 -5.45 -10.03 7.47
N VAL A 103 -5.99 -10.16 8.67
CA VAL A 103 -6.18 -11.43 9.35
C VAL A 103 -7.62 -11.50 9.85
N GLY A 104 -8.36 -12.49 9.38
CA GLY A 104 -9.64 -12.88 9.96
C GLY A 104 -9.48 -14.14 10.79
N SER A 105 -9.96 -14.12 12.03
CA SER A 105 -10.00 -15.32 12.88
C SER A 105 -11.24 -15.31 13.77
N SER A 106 -11.80 -16.48 14.04
CA SER A 106 -12.93 -16.65 14.95
C SER A 106 -12.65 -17.79 15.94
N LYS A 107 -13.07 -17.61 17.20
CA LYS A 107 -13.05 -18.66 18.22
C LYS A 107 -14.46 -19.20 18.41
N GLY A 108 -14.76 -20.33 17.78
CA GLY A 108 -16.01 -21.08 18.03
C GLY A 108 -17.13 -20.92 17.01
N GLY A 109 -16.82 -20.44 15.80
CA GLY A 109 -17.74 -20.41 14.65
C GLY A 109 -16.99 -20.09 13.35
N PRO A 110 -17.60 -20.36 12.19
CA PRO A 110 -16.96 -20.11 10.90
C PRO A 110 -16.64 -18.62 10.73
N VAL A 111 -15.41 -18.32 10.31
CA VAL A 111 -15.10 -17.06 9.64
C VAL A 111 -15.57 -17.25 8.21
N SER A 112 -16.61 -16.52 7.82
CA SER A 112 -17.10 -16.63 6.46
C SER A 112 -16.14 -15.89 5.53
N ILE A 113 -15.08 -16.60 5.13
CA ILE A 113 -14.10 -16.11 4.16
C ILE A 113 -14.86 -15.55 2.94
N LEU A 114 -15.88 -16.26 2.47
CA LEU A 114 -16.68 -15.83 1.32
C LEU A 114 -17.57 -14.59 1.56
N ALA A 115 -17.98 -14.30 2.81
CA ALA A 115 -18.76 -13.09 3.10
C ALA A 115 -17.89 -11.85 3.31
N ASP A 116 -16.66 -12.02 3.78
CA ASP A 116 -15.72 -10.93 4.07
C ASP A 116 -14.83 -10.55 2.86
N LEU A 117 -14.88 -11.29 1.75
CA LEU A 117 -13.98 -11.13 0.58
C LEU A 117 -14.50 -10.22 -0.56
N ASN A 118 -15.67 -9.61 -0.40
CA ASN A 118 -16.16 -8.57 -1.32
C ASN A 118 -15.39 -7.23 -1.19
N ASP A 119 -14.52 -7.11 -0.20
CA ASP A 119 -13.51 -6.06 -0.09
C ASP A 119 -12.38 -6.63 0.78
N THR A 120 -11.16 -6.75 0.26
CA THR A 120 -9.98 -7.17 1.04
C THR A 120 -9.66 -6.25 2.24
N GLY A 121 -10.47 -5.22 2.45
CA GLY A 121 -10.20 -4.08 3.30
C GLY A 121 -9.34 -3.07 2.56
N SER A 122 -9.20 -1.89 3.16
CA SER A 122 -8.25 -0.89 2.69
C SER A 122 -7.40 -0.40 3.85
N ILE A 123 -6.10 -0.24 3.60
CA ILE A 123 -5.20 0.50 4.48
C ILE A 123 -4.88 1.84 3.82
N LYS A 124 -5.12 2.91 4.57
CA LYS A 124 -4.66 4.25 4.22
C LYS A 124 -3.57 4.63 5.20
N SER A 125 -2.35 4.71 4.71
CA SER A 125 -1.19 5.10 5.52
C SER A 125 -0.55 6.37 4.99
N GLU A 126 0.17 7.08 5.86
CA GLU A 126 1.20 7.99 5.38
C GLU A 126 2.27 7.19 4.63
N TYR A 127 3.07 7.88 3.80
CA TYR A 127 4.21 7.23 3.17
C TYR A 127 5.18 6.69 4.23
N SER A 128 5.48 5.40 4.14
CA SER A 128 6.49 4.70 4.93
C SER A 128 7.58 4.14 4.01
N TYR A 129 8.73 3.74 4.56
CA TYR A 129 9.71 2.85 3.88
C TYR A 129 10.07 3.23 2.43
N ASP A 130 10.44 4.50 2.20
CA ASP A 130 10.92 4.97 0.89
C ASP A 130 9.90 4.85 -0.26
N GLU A 131 8.60 4.86 0.04
CA GLU A 131 7.52 4.79 -0.96
C GLU A 131 7.65 5.83 -2.09
N LEU A 132 8.18 7.03 -1.78
CA LEU A 132 8.43 8.09 -2.76
C LEU A 132 9.54 7.75 -3.78
N GLN A 133 10.33 6.71 -3.52
CA GLN A 133 11.41 6.23 -4.39
C GLN A 133 10.98 5.00 -5.21
N LYS A 134 9.78 4.44 -4.95
CA LYS A 134 9.25 3.32 -5.72
C LYS A 134 8.74 3.80 -7.08
N ASP A 135 8.86 2.93 -8.07
CA ASP A 135 8.33 3.13 -9.42
C ASP A 135 7.31 2.04 -9.78
N ARG A 136 6.80 2.10 -11.02
CA ARG A 136 5.83 1.11 -11.54
C ARG A 136 6.33 -0.34 -11.41
N GLN A 137 7.63 -0.61 -11.54
CA GLN A 137 8.18 -1.97 -11.46
C GLN A 137 8.07 -2.52 -10.03
N ASN A 138 8.24 -1.67 -9.02
CA ASN A 138 8.04 -2.06 -7.62
C ASN A 138 6.59 -2.51 -7.36
N TYR A 139 5.62 -1.81 -7.95
CA TYR A 139 4.20 -2.17 -7.83
C TYR A 139 3.82 -3.38 -8.69
N GLU A 140 4.48 -3.56 -9.84
CA GLU A 140 4.28 -4.71 -10.71
C GLU A 140 4.85 -6.01 -10.08
N SER A 141 5.72 -5.90 -9.07
CA SER A 141 6.18 -7.04 -8.28
C SER A 141 5.20 -7.43 -7.15
N THR A 142 3.98 -6.89 -7.12
CA THR A 142 3.02 -7.18 -6.06
C THR A 142 2.68 -8.67 -6.05
N THR A 143 2.76 -9.27 -4.87
CA THR A 143 2.32 -10.65 -4.63
C THR A 143 1.32 -10.67 -3.48
N LEU A 144 0.32 -11.54 -3.58
CA LEU A 144 -0.60 -11.88 -2.50
C LEU A 144 -0.25 -13.27 -1.99
N THR A 145 0.04 -13.39 -0.71
CA THR A 145 0.04 -14.67 0.01
C THR A 145 -1.29 -14.80 0.75
N ILE A 146 -2.08 -15.81 0.41
CA ILE A 146 -3.26 -16.19 1.16
C ILE A 146 -2.98 -17.47 1.94
N THR A 147 -3.28 -17.45 3.23
CA THR A 147 -3.23 -18.62 4.11
C THR A 147 -4.61 -18.83 4.71
N TRP A 148 -5.14 -20.05 4.68
CA TRP A 148 -6.48 -20.35 5.20
C TRP A 148 -6.54 -21.75 5.80
N ASN A 149 -7.48 -21.99 6.70
CA ASN A 149 -7.82 -23.35 7.11
C ASN A 149 -8.93 -23.91 6.21
N ASP A 150 -8.87 -25.18 5.85
CA ASP A 150 -10.05 -25.86 5.33
C ASP A 150 -11.01 -26.26 6.46
N ASN A 151 -12.10 -26.93 6.10
CA ASN A 151 -13.09 -27.43 7.07
C ASN A 151 -12.57 -28.52 8.01
N GLU A 152 -11.48 -29.22 7.64
CA GLU A 152 -10.82 -30.21 8.49
C GLU A 152 -9.84 -29.56 9.47
N GLY A 153 -9.57 -28.27 9.29
CA GLY A 153 -8.63 -27.49 10.07
C GLY A 153 -7.19 -27.58 9.55
N GLU A 154 -6.97 -28.16 8.36
CA GLU A 154 -5.66 -28.17 7.74
C GLU A 154 -5.33 -26.78 7.17
N LEU A 155 -4.09 -26.33 7.41
CA LEU A 155 -3.61 -25.03 6.99
C LEU A 155 -3.07 -25.11 5.56
N HIS A 156 -3.68 -24.35 4.66
CA HIS A 156 -3.27 -24.18 3.27
C HIS A 156 -2.66 -22.81 3.06
N SER A 157 -1.72 -22.71 2.11
CA SER A 157 -1.14 -21.42 1.73
C SER A 157 -0.84 -21.38 0.24
N GLU A 158 -1.12 -20.24 -0.36
CA GLU A 158 -0.92 -20.00 -1.78
C GLU A 158 -0.32 -18.62 -2.01
N ILE A 159 0.56 -18.50 -3.01
CA ILE A 159 1.14 -17.23 -3.45
C ILE A 159 0.64 -16.93 -4.87
N ILE A 160 0.07 -15.75 -5.05
CA ILE A 160 -0.47 -15.24 -6.32
C ILE A 160 0.36 -14.03 -6.74
N ASN A 161 0.90 -14.06 -7.95
CA ASN A 161 1.52 -12.89 -8.55
C ASN A 161 0.43 -12.00 -9.13
N LEU A 162 0.46 -10.72 -8.78
CA LEU A 162 -0.46 -9.73 -9.32
C LEU A 162 0.21 -9.01 -10.49
N SER A 163 -0.59 -8.56 -11.44
CA SER A 163 -0.13 -7.79 -12.58
C SER A 163 -1.00 -6.55 -12.73
N ILE A 164 -0.37 -5.44 -13.08
CA ILE A 164 -1.06 -4.17 -13.34
C ILE A 164 -1.86 -4.34 -14.64
N ASP A 165 -3.18 -4.31 -14.52
CA ASP A 165 -4.11 -4.38 -15.64
C ASP A 165 -4.44 -2.98 -16.17
N ASN A 166 -4.44 -1.98 -15.29
CA ASN A 166 -4.72 -0.60 -15.64
C ASN A 166 -3.87 0.38 -14.81
N ASP A 167 -3.38 1.43 -15.47
CA ASP A 167 -2.75 2.60 -14.85
C ASP A 167 -3.49 3.88 -15.23
N MET A 168 -3.73 4.74 -14.25
CA MET A 168 -4.39 6.03 -14.45
C MET A 168 -3.63 7.13 -13.70
N HIS A 169 -3.48 8.27 -14.37
CA HIS A 169 -2.88 9.48 -13.84
C HIS A 169 -3.96 10.59 -13.79
N ILE A 170 -4.16 11.21 -12.62
CA ILE A 170 -5.23 12.19 -12.34
C ILE A 170 -4.67 13.48 -11.71
#